data_AF-F3GJE4-F1
#
_entry.id   AF-F3GJE4-F1
#
_cell.length_a   1.000
_cell.length_b   1.000
_cell.length_c   1.000
_cell.angle_alpha   90.00
_cell.angle_beta   90.00
_cell.angle_gamma   90.00
#
_symmetry.space_group_name_H-M   'P 1'
#
loop_
_entity.id
_entity.type
_entity.pdbx_description
1 polymer ?
#
loop_
_entity_poly.entity_id
_entity_poly.type
_entity_poly.pdbx_seq_one_letter_code
_entity_poly.pdbx_strand_id
1 'polypeptide(L)'
;MSRQIRLNAFDMNCVGHQSPGLWAHPRDRSWQYKDLEYWTDLAKILERGKFDGLFIADVLGIYDVYRGNGEAAIRQATQVPVNDPLQLIPP
;
A
#
# COMPACT_ATOMS: atom_id res chain seq x y z
N MET A 1 2.68 -35.31 -3.29
CA MET A 1 3.18 -33.97 -3.69
C MET A 1 3.21 -33.08 -2.47
N SER A 2 4.29 -32.32 -2.24
CA SER A 2 4.32 -31.29 -1.20
C SER A 2 3.47 -30.11 -1.61
N ARG A 3 2.65 -29.56 -0.68
CA ARG A 3 1.90 -28.32 -0.93
C ARG A 3 2.87 -27.15 -1.02
N GLN A 4 2.69 -26.30 -2.04
CA GLN A 4 3.42 -25.04 -2.15
C GLN A 4 2.77 -23.97 -1.26
N ILE A 5 3.60 -23.21 -0.55
CA ILE A 5 3.15 -22.00 0.15
C ILE A 5 2.90 -20.92 -0.89
N ARG A 6 1.78 -20.20 -0.75
CA ARG A 6 1.44 -19.07 -1.61
C ARG A 6 1.95 -17.78 -0.99
N LEU A 7 2.58 -16.93 -1.80
CA LEU A 7 3.18 -15.68 -1.36
C LEU A 7 2.49 -14.51 -2.06
N ASN A 8 1.80 -13.68 -1.28
CA ASN A 8 1.24 -12.42 -1.76
C ASN A 8 1.97 -11.24 -1.14
N ALA A 9 2.25 -10.22 -1.95
CA ALA A 9 2.65 -8.92 -1.42
C ALA A 9 1.40 -8.17 -0.97
N PHE A 10 1.46 -7.52 0.19
CA PHE A 10 0.33 -6.80 0.75
C PHE A 10 0.61 -5.31 0.75
N ASP A 11 -0.14 -4.57 -0.05
CA ASP A 11 0.02 -3.13 -0.25
C ASP A 11 -1.34 -2.42 -0.23
N MET A 12 -1.33 -1.10 -0.31
CA MET A 12 -2.52 -0.26 -0.33
C MET A 12 -2.21 1.00 -1.13
N ASN A 13 -3.21 1.54 -1.83
CA ASN A 13 -3.03 2.73 -2.67
C ASN A 13 -2.98 4.03 -1.84
N CYS A 14 -2.07 4.09 -0.87
CA CYS A 14 -1.84 5.15 0.09
C CYS A 14 -0.35 5.22 0.47
N VAL A 15 0.03 6.13 1.37
CA VAL A 15 1.41 6.23 1.88
C VAL A 15 1.68 5.24 3.02
N GLY A 16 1.00 5.40 4.16
CA GLY A 16 1.23 4.58 5.36
C GLY A 16 0.18 3.48 5.52
N HIS A 17 0.51 2.25 5.13
CA HIS A 17 -0.41 1.10 5.23
C HIS A 17 -0.39 0.42 6.61
N GLN A 18 0.67 -0.34 6.92
CA GLN A 18 0.77 -1.16 8.16
C GLN A 18 1.91 -0.75 9.09
N SER A 19 2.83 0.11 8.63
CA SER A 19 4.04 0.49 9.37
C SER A 19 4.11 2.01 9.57
N PRO A 20 3.48 2.55 10.62
CA PRO A 20 3.46 4.00 10.87
C PRO A 20 4.87 4.60 10.92
N GLY A 21 5.07 5.72 10.23
CA GLY A 21 6.31 6.49 10.23
C GLY A 21 7.45 5.96 9.35
N LEU A 22 7.41 4.70 8.88
CA LEU A 22 8.48 4.18 8.02
C LEU A 22 8.57 4.86 6.65
N TRP A 23 7.50 5.50 6.19
CA TRP A 23 7.48 6.31 4.97
C TRP A 23 8.51 7.45 4.99
N ALA A 24 8.96 7.90 6.17
CA ALA A 24 9.98 8.93 6.31
C ALA A 24 11.42 8.39 6.15
N HIS A 25 11.60 7.06 6.07
CA HIS A 25 12.91 6.48 5.87
C HIS A 25 13.45 6.83 4.46
N PRO A 26 14.73 7.22 4.28
CA PRO A 26 15.27 7.69 2.98
C PRO A 26 15.22 6.69 1.81
N ARG A 27 14.91 5.42 2.09
CA ARG A 27 14.77 4.35 1.09
C ARG A 27 13.31 4.02 0.78
N ASP A 28 12.39 4.58 1.54
CA ASP A 28 10.98 4.33 1.35
C ASP A 28 10.47 5.13 0.15
N ARG A 29 9.60 4.48 -0.64
CA ARG A 29 9.02 5.05 -1.86
C ARG A 29 7.49 5.08 -1.80
N SER A 30 6.85 4.72 -0.68
CA SER A 30 5.39 4.65 -0.55
C SER A 30 4.69 5.99 -0.84
N TRP A 31 5.38 7.12 -0.61
CA TRP A 31 4.86 8.44 -0.99
C TRP A 31 4.67 8.63 -2.51
N GLN A 32 5.26 7.76 -3.32
CA GLN A 32 5.10 7.67 -4.78
C GLN A 32 3.89 6.85 -5.20
N TYR A 33 2.98 6.47 -4.29
CA TYR A 33 1.78 5.66 -4.59
C TYR A 33 0.89 6.26 -5.71
N LYS A 34 1.02 7.54 -6.03
CA LYS A 34 0.28 8.21 -7.12
C LYS A 34 0.92 8.01 -8.49
N ASP A 35 2.17 7.54 -8.52
CA ASP A 35 2.96 7.39 -9.74
C ASP A 35 2.72 5.98 -10.30
N LEU A 36 2.39 5.89 -11.60
CA LEU A 36 2.15 4.60 -12.24
C LEU A 36 3.42 3.73 -12.24
N GLU A 37 4.59 4.37 -12.28
CA GLU A 37 5.90 3.75 -12.21
C GLU A 37 6.10 2.99 -10.90
N TYR A 38 5.59 3.48 -9.76
CA TYR A 38 5.67 2.78 -8.48
C TYR A 38 5.01 1.39 -8.58
N TRP A 39 3.79 1.34 -9.11
CA TRP A 39 3.01 0.12 -9.22
C TRP A 39 3.55 -0.84 -10.29
N THR A 40 3.94 -0.31 -11.44
CA THR A 40 4.48 -1.14 -12.53
C THR A 40 5.86 -1.71 -12.19
N ASP A 41 6.70 -0.98 -11.45
CA ASP A 41 7.95 -1.51 -10.92
C ASP A 41 7.72 -2.59 -9.86
N LEU A 42 6.76 -2.37 -8.94
CA LEU A 42 6.39 -3.37 -7.94
C LEU A 42 5.95 -4.67 -8.60
N ALA A 43 5.05 -4.61 -9.60
CA ALA A 43 4.60 -5.78 -10.34
C ALA A 43 5.77 -6.58 -10.94
N LYS A 44 6.71 -5.92 -11.63
CA LYS A 44 7.92 -6.56 -12.19
C LYS A 44 8.80 -7.21 -11.10
N ILE A 45 8.88 -6.60 -9.92
CA ILE A 45 9.61 -7.16 -8.78
C ILE A 45 8.96 -8.45 -8.29
N LEU A 46 7.63 -8.44 -8.14
CA LEU A 46 6.86 -9.58 -7.66
C LEU A 46 6.88 -10.76 -8.64
N GLU A 47 6.73 -10.49 -9.94
CA GLU A 47 6.83 -11.52 -10.99
C GLU A 47 8.23 -12.17 -11.03
N ARG A 48 9.29 -11.37 -10.89
CA ARG A 48 10.67 -11.88 -10.77
C ARG A 48 10.82 -12.75 -9.53
N GLY A 49 10.19 -12.37 -8.43
CA GLY A 49 10.19 -13.09 -7.15
C GLY A 49 9.25 -14.30 -7.07
N LYS A 50 8.47 -14.59 -8.13
CA LYS A 50 7.49 -15.69 -8.18
C LYS A 50 6.39 -15.59 -7.10
N PHE A 51 6.01 -14.36 -6.75
CA PHE A 51 4.82 -14.12 -5.92
C PHE A 51 3.56 -14.55 -6.68
N ASP A 52 2.58 -15.07 -5.95
CA ASP A 52 1.29 -15.51 -6.48
C ASP A 52 0.34 -14.34 -6.73
N GLY A 53 0.55 -13.21 -6.05
CA GLY A 53 -0.28 -12.03 -6.25
C GLY A 53 0.19 -10.78 -5.51
N LEU A 54 -0.36 -9.65 -5.93
CA LEU A 54 -0.38 -8.40 -5.20
C LEU A 54 -1.79 -8.22 -4.61
N PHE A 55 -1.88 -8.22 -3.29
CA PHE A 55 -3.12 -7.96 -2.56
C PHE A 55 -3.16 -6.48 -2.20
N ILE A 56 -4.13 -5.75 -2.72
CA ILE A 56 -4.29 -4.31 -2.50
C ILE A 56 -5.47 -4.07 -1.56
N ALA A 57 -5.20 -3.53 -0.37
CA ALA A 57 -6.23 -3.13 0.59
C ALA A 57 -6.91 -1.80 0.19
N ASP A 58 -8.03 -1.48 0.84
CA ASP A 58 -8.71 -0.21 0.68
C ASP A 58 -9.53 0.20 1.92
N VAL A 59 -9.78 1.50 2.06
CA VAL A 59 -10.71 2.10 3.02
C VAL A 59 -11.37 3.34 2.41
N LEU A 60 -12.63 3.63 2.80
CA LEU A 60 -13.35 4.83 2.38
C LEU A 60 -13.37 5.95 3.43
N GLY A 61 -12.79 5.71 4.61
CA GLY A 61 -12.83 6.61 5.77
C GLY A 61 -11.45 6.84 6.38
N ILE A 62 -11.37 7.77 7.33
CA ILE A 62 -10.14 8.13 8.04
C ILE A 62 -10.15 7.50 9.43
N TYR A 63 -8.98 7.09 9.94
CA TYR A 63 -8.84 6.72 11.35
C TYR A 63 -8.96 7.96 12.26
N ASP A 64 -10.13 8.12 12.89
CA ASP A 64 -10.49 9.31 13.68
C ASP A 64 -10.82 9.05 15.16
N VAL A 65 -10.77 7.78 15.59
CA VAL A 65 -11.04 7.39 16.99
C VAL A 65 -9.99 7.96 17.94
N TYR A 66 -8.71 7.89 17.58
CA TYR A 66 -7.62 8.37 18.45
C TYR A 66 -7.69 9.90 18.60
N ARG A 67 -7.82 10.37 19.84
CA ARG A 67 -8.03 11.80 20.19
C ARG A 67 -9.30 12.42 19.57
N GLY A 68 -10.25 11.58 19.12
CA GLY A 68 -11.55 12.01 18.62
C GLY A 68 -11.50 12.84 17.33
N ASN A 69 -10.42 12.74 16.56
CA ASN A 69 -10.30 13.35 15.23
C ASN A 69 -9.26 12.62 14.37
N GLY A 70 -9.25 12.91 13.06
CA GLY A 70 -8.32 12.30 12.09
C GLY A 70 -6.94 12.95 11.98
N GLU A 71 -6.60 13.95 12.80
CA GLU A 71 -5.37 14.73 12.65
C GLU A 71 -4.11 13.84 12.75
N ALA A 72 -4.12 12.88 13.66
CA ALA A 72 -3.00 11.95 13.82
C ALA A 72 -2.80 11.08 12.56
N ALA A 73 -3.88 10.58 11.96
CA ALA A 73 -3.81 9.78 10.74
C ALA A 73 -3.30 10.62 9.56
N ILE A 74 -3.81 11.84 9.40
CA ILE A 74 -3.38 12.78 8.36
C ILE A 74 -1.90 13.14 8.51
N ARG A 75 -1.43 13.49 9.72
CA ARG A 75 -0.02 13.84 9.95
C ARG A 75 0.95 12.68 9.70
N GLN A 76 0.50 11.46 9.95
CA GLN A 76 1.32 10.25 9.79
C GLN A 76 1.10 9.54 8.45
N ALA A 77 0.23 10.10 7.60
CA ALA A 77 -0.22 9.52 6.34
C ALA A 77 -0.77 8.08 6.48
N THR A 78 -1.41 7.78 7.61
CA THR A 78 -1.93 6.45 7.95
C THR A 78 -3.22 6.18 7.18
N GLN A 79 -3.10 5.48 6.06
CA GLN A 79 -4.17 5.15 5.11
C GLN A 79 -4.99 6.35 4.60
N VAL A 80 -4.46 7.56 4.79
CA VAL A 80 -5.00 8.80 4.25
C VAL A 80 -3.81 9.69 3.85
N PRO A 81 -3.76 10.23 2.62
CA PRO A 81 -4.69 10.02 1.51
C PRO A 81 -4.66 8.57 0.97
N VAL A 82 -5.78 8.13 0.39
CA VAL A 82 -5.93 6.84 -0.31
C VAL A 82 -6.64 7.08 -1.65
N ASN A 83 -6.15 6.45 -2.71
CA ASN A 83 -6.75 6.48 -4.04
C ASN A 83 -7.53 5.18 -4.31
N ASP A 84 -8.50 5.22 -5.23
CA ASP A 84 -9.22 4.02 -5.69
C ASP A 84 -8.23 2.97 -6.23
N PRO A 85 -8.19 1.74 -5.66
CA PRO A 85 -7.27 0.69 -6.11
C PRO A 85 -7.64 0.15 -7.50
N LEU A 86 -8.88 0.30 -7.96
CA LEU A 86 -9.30 -0.18 -9.29
C LEU A 86 -8.66 0.62 -10.42
N GLN A 87 -8.21 1.85 -10.16
CA GLN A 87 -7.50 2.66 -11.17
C GLN A 87 -6.10 2.11 -11.49
N LEU A 88 -5.56 1.19 -10.68
CA LEU A 88 -4.24 0.61 -10.88
C LEU A 88 -4.21 -0.51 -11.93
N ILE A 89 -5.38 -1.08 -12.26
CA ILE A 89 -5.49 -2.22 -13.16
C ILE A 89 -6.50 -1.88 -14.26
N PRO A 90 -6.09 -1.80 -15.54
CA PRO A 90 -7.03 -1.62 -16.63
C PRO A 90 -7.93 -2.87 -16.78
N PRO A 91 -9.21 -2.70 -17.17
CA PRO A 91 -10.12 -3.82 -17.42
C PRO A 91 -9.72 -4.67 -18.62
#